data_AF-A0ABD3RA10-F1
#
_entry.id   AF-A0ABD3RA10-F1
#
_cell.length_a   1.000
_cell.length_b   1.000
_cell.length_c   1.000
_cell.angle_alpha   90.00
_cell.angle_beta   90.00
_cell.angle_gamma   90.00
#
_symmetry.space_group_name_H-M   'P 1'
#
loop_
_entity.id
_entity.type
_entity.pdbx_description
1 polymer ?
#
loop_
_entity_poly.entity_id
_entity_poly.type
_entity_poly.pdbx_seq_one_letter_code
_entity_poly.pdbx_strand_id
1 'polypeptide(L)'
;MTPSNNDRDEDEPSCLRARGDTVPKYMRGPNYLTLPVINLGMPKMGSTSLQYFFGCAGYGSSHFWCGGKVCAECIRDSVMDGLMPFERCGGGPVYTQIDGHWRGTMHHYFPQVELLDALANSYDNATFVLTFRDAGDWYRSLTNWKPNTNRRSLAERMVRANVTGLAVDGGDREGGGPRDFEDFLCRHVTRVREVVPRDRLE
;
A
#
# COMPACT_ATOMS: atom_id res chain seq x y z
N MET A 1 14.72 -31.10 -17.31
CA MET A 1 15.42 -30.40 -16.22
C MET A 1 14.63 -29.14 -15.93
N THR A 2 13.81 -29.17 -14.89
CA THR A 2 13.14 -27.97 -14.36
C THR A 2 14.20 -27.14 -13.63
N PRO A 3 14.25 -25.81 -13.83
CA PRO A 3 15.17 -24.98 -13.05
C PRO A 3 14.81 -25.06 -11.57
N SER A 4 15.82 -25.17 -10.72
CA SER A 4 15.70 -25.09 -9.27
C SER A 4 15.09 -23.73 -8.90
N ASN A 5 14.15 -23.72 -7.94
CA ASN A 5 13.52 -22.49 -7.45
C ASN A 5 14.48 -21.55 -6.69
N ASN A 6 15.75 -21.94 -6.49
CA ASN A 6 16.73 -21.17 -5.73
C ASN A 6 17.40 -20.01 -6.50
N ASP A 7 17.31 -19.95 -7.83
CA ASP A 7 18.03 -18.93 -8.60
C ASP A 7 17.26 -17.60 -8.74
N ARG A 8 16.05 -17.49 -8.19
CA ARG A 8 15.22 -16.26 -8.28
C ARG A 8 15.39 -15.30 -7.10
N ASP A 9 15.98 -15.75 -5.98
CA ASP A 9 16.06 -14.95 -4.75
C ASP A 9 17.30 -14.04 -4.69
N GLU A 10 18.28 -14.22 -5.59
CA GLU A 10 19.51 -13.42 -5.64
C GLU A 10 19.35 -12.12 -6.47
N ASP A 11 18.38 -12.07 -7.38
CA ASP A 11 18.13 -10.91 -8.25
C ASP A 11 17.08 -9.93 -7.71
N GLU A 12 16.33 -10.29 -6.66
CA GLU A 12 15.33 -9.39 -6.08
C GLU A 12 16.00 -8.34 -5.17
N PRO A 13 15.68 -7.04 -5.32
CA PRO A 13 16.23 -6.00 -4.46
C PRO A 13 16.03 -6.35 -2.98
N SER A 14 17.08 -6.21 -2.17
CA SER A 14 17.05 -6.57 -0.74
C SER A 14 15.91 -5.90 0.04
N CYS A 15 15.44 -4.75 -0.44
CA CYS A 15 14.30 -4.01 0.08
C CYS A 15 13.00 -4.85 0.01
N LEU A 16 12.78 -5.67 -1.03
CA LEU A 16 11.56 -6.47 -1.26
C LEU A 16 11.66 -7.88 -0.68
N ARG A 17 12.68 -8.15 0.15
CA ARG A 17 12.73 -9.42 0.88
C ARG A 17 11.80 -9.35 2.08
N ALA A 18 10.91 -10.34 2.23
CA ALA A 18 10.12 -10.50 3.45
C ALA A 18 11.02 -10.67 4.68
N ARG A 19 10.66 -10.01 5.77
CA ARG A 19 11.35 -10.18 7.04
C ARG A 19 11.02 -11.59 7.56
N GLY A 20 12.04 -12.44 7.69
CA GLY A 20 11.88 -13.78 8.28
C GLY A 20 11.69 -13.75 9.80
N ASP A 21 11.76 -12.57 10.39
CA ASP A 21 11.88 -12.31 11.82
C ASP A 21 10.79 -11.37 12.36
N THR A 22 9.72 -11.11 11.59
CA THR A 22 8.64 -10.20 11.98
C THR A 22 7.62 -10.78 12.93
N VAL A 23 7.45 -12.11 13.03
CA VAL A 23 6.48 -12.68 13.98
C VAL A 23 6.99 -13.98 14.63
N PRO A 24 7.39 -13.93 15.91
CA PRO A 24 7.64 -15.13 16.68
C PRO A 24 6.42 -16.06 16.68
N LYS A 25 6.63 -17.38 16.53
CA LYS A 25 5.55 -18.38 16.45
C LYS A 25 4.51 -18.30 17.58
N TYR A 26 4.89 -17.79 18.74
CA TYR A 26 4.01 -17.62 19.90
C TYR A 26 3.04 -16.42 19.81
N MET A 27 3.28 -15.47 18.90
CA MET A 27 2.36 -14.34 18.62
C MET A 27 1.25 -14.72 17.62
N ARG A 28 1.23 -15.95 17.08
CA ARG A 28 0.20 -16.45 16.15
C ARG A 28 -1.06 -16.94 16.87
N GLY A 29 -1.49 -16.24 17.91
CA GLY A 29 -2.70 -16.53 18.68
C GLY A 29 -3.86 -15.58 18.33
N PRO A 30 -5.12 -15.94 18.66
CA PRO A 30 -6.31 -15.18 18.31
C PRO A 30 -6.45 -13.79 18.97
N ASN A 31 -5.53 -13.41 19.87
CA ASN A 31 -5.62 -12.19 20.68
C ASN A 31 -4.57 -11.11 20.34
N TYR A 32 -3.81 -11.26 19.24
CA TYR A 32 -2.64 -10.39 19.00
C TYR A 32 -2.79 -9.35 17.90
N LEU A 33 -3.74 -9.51 16.96
CA LEU A 33 -4.01 -8.48 15.97
C LEU A 33 -4.72 -7.30 16.64
N THR A 34 -4.01 -6.19 16.77
CA THR A 34 -4.51 -4.98 17.37
C THR A 34 -5.11 -4.08 16.29
N LEU A 35 -6.24 -3.45 16.60
CA LEU A 35 -7.01 -2.66 15.65
C LEU A 35 -6.66 -1.17 15.76
N PRO A 36 -6.71 -0.42 14.64
CA PRO A 36 -7.05 -0.88 13.30
C PRO A 36 -5.92 -1.68 12.61
N VAL A 37 -6.28 -2.56 11.67
CA VAL A 37 -5.31 -3.14 10.73
C VAL A 37 -5.23 -2.26 9.50
N ILE A 38 -4.03 -1.81 9.12
CA ILE A 38 -3.82 -0.86 8.02
C ILE A 38 -2.81 -1.44 7.02
N ASN A 39 -3.25 -1.68 5.78
CA ASN A 39 -2.35 -2.08 4.70
C ASN A 39 -1.62 -0.87 4.11
N LEU A 40 -0.30 -0.87 4.19
CA LEU A 40 0.60 0.13 3.61
C LEU A 40 1.17 -0.29 2.25
N GLY A 41 0.75 -1.45 1.73
CA GLY A 41 1.08 -1.91 0.39
C GLY A 41 0.48 -1.02 -0.72
N MET A 42 1.05 -1.15 -1.91
CA MET A 42 0.59 -0.44 -3.10
C MET A 42 -0.60 -1.15 -3.76
N PRO A 43 -1.40 -0.47 -4.61
CA PRO A 43 -2.47 -1.14 -5.32
C PRO A 43 -1.88 -2.22 -6.23
N LYS A 44 -2.67 -3.27 -6.50
CA LYS A 44 -2.24 -4.46 -7.27
C LYS A 44 -1.26 -5.38 -6.54
N MET A 45 -1.09 -5.22 -5.23
CA MET A 45 -0.28 -6.10 -4.36
C MET A 45 -1.11 -7.05 -3.48
N GLY A 46 -2.31 -7.44 -3.92
CA GLY A 46 -3.14 -8.43 -3.21
C GLY A 46 -4.09 -7.85 -2.16
N SER A 47 -4.35 -6.54 -2.17
CA SER A 47 -5.30 -5.88 -1.27
C SER A 47 -6.71 -6.50 -1.29
N THR A 48 -7.19 -6.95 -2.44
CA THR A 48 -8.49 -7.65 -2.54
C THR A 48 -8.47 -8.98 -1.81
N SER A 49 -7.41 -9.77 -1.96
CA SER A 49 -7.26 -11.03 -1.22
C SER A 49 -7.17 -10.78 0.28
N LEU A 50 -6.45 -9.74 0.69
CA LEU A 50 -6.36 -9.32 2.09
C LEU A 50 -7.74 -8.90 2.64
N GLN A 51 -8.53 -8.20 1.84
CA GLN A 51 -9.91 -7.83 2.21
C GLN A 51 -10.74 -9.07 2.52
N TYR A 52 -10.76 -10.05 1.60
CA TYR A 52 -11.48 -11.30 1.78
C TYR A 52 -10.96 -12.11 2.96
N PHE A 53 -9.65 -12.17 3.18
CA PHE A 53 -9.07 -12.86 4.33
C PHE A 53 -9.64 -12.35 5.65
N PHE A 54 -9.60 -11.03 5.89
CA PHE A 54 -10.14 -10.44 7.11
C PHE A 54 -11.66 -10.51 7.18
N GLY A 55 -12.36 -10.38 6.05
CA GLY A 55 -13.80 -10.58 5.97
C GLY A 55 -14.23 -12.00 6.37
N CYS A 56 -13.53 -13.02 5.89
CA CYS A 56 -13.74 -14.42 6.28
C CYS A 56 -13.46 -14.65 7.78
N ALA A 57 -12.54 -13.89 8.37
CA ALA A 57 -12.26 -13.92 9.81
C ALA A 57 -13.29 -13.13 10.65
N GLY A 58 -14.33 -12.55 10.04
CA GLY A 58 -15.41 -11.85 10.73
C GLY A 58 -15.16 -10.36 10.98
N TYR A 59 -14.07 -9.79 10.44
CA TYR A 59 -13.80 -8.36 10.57
C TYR A 59 -14.52 -7.54 9.49
N GLY A 60 -14.99 -6.35 9.87
CA GLY A 60 -15.37 -5.34 8.89
C GLY A 60 -14.14 -4.85 8.13
N SER A 61 -14.03 -5.24 6.86
CA SER A 61 -12.82 -5.02 6.05
C SER A 61 -13.12 -4.16 4.81
N SER A 62 -12.51 -2.98 4.79
CA SER A 62 -12.63 -2.01 3.71
C SER A 62 -11.53 -2.24 2.67
N HIS A 63 -11.89 -2.20 1.39
CA HIS A 63 -10.95 -2.04 0.28
C HIS A 63 -10.80 -0.55 -0.04
N PHE A 64 -10.74 -0.12 -1.30
CA PHE A 64 -10.59 1.31 -1.67
C PHE A 64 -11.78 2.20 -1.24
N TRP A 65 -12.90 1.61 -0.80
CA TRP A 65 -14.10 2.30 -0.36
C TRP A 65 -14.30 2.14 1.15
N CYS A 66 -14.31 3.26 1.87
CA CYS A 66 -14.46 3.36 3.32
C CYS A 66 -15.81 4.02 3.65
N GLY A 67 -16.77 3.23 4.15
CA GLY A 67 -18.02 3.75 4.74
C GLY A 67 -18.79 4.76 3.88
N GLY A 68 -18.88 4.54 2.56
CA GLY A 68 -19.65 5.40 1.66
C GLY A 68 -18.84 6.43 0.86
N LYS A 69 -17.50 6.43 0.98
CA LYS A 69 -16.58 7.30 0.23
C LYS A 69 -15.27 6.59 -0.08
N VAL A 70 -14.41 7.17 -0.91
CA VAL A 70 -13.06 6.61 -1.17
C VAL A 70 -12.20 6.78 0.08
N CYS A 71 -11.44 5.74 0.46
CA CYS A 71 -10.58 5.79 1.65
C CYS A 71 -9.55 6.93 1.56
N ALA A 72 -8.93 7.13 0.39
CA ALA A 72 -7.98 8.21 0.16
C ALA A 72 -8.58 9.60 0.45
N GLU A 73 -9.87 9.79 0.17
CA GLU A 73 -10.58 11.05 0.41
C GLU A 73 -10.77 11.31 1.91
N CYS A 74 -11.37 10.35 2.60
CA CYS A 74 -11.65 10.50 4.03
C CYS A 74 -10.39 10.60 4.88
N ILE A 75 -9.32 9.91 4.50
CA ILE A 75 -8.05 9.98 5.20
C ILE A 75 -7.42 11.37 5.08
N ARG A 76 -7.36 11.87 3.85
CA ARG A 76 -6.81 13.19 3.60
C ARG A 76 -7.58 14.27 4.34
N ASP A 77 -8.91 14.25 4.25
CA ASP A 77 -9.75 15.26 4.91
C ASP A 77 -9.66 15.19 6.43
N SER A 78 -9.57 13.99 7.01
CA SER A 78 -9.36 13.86 8.46
C SER A 78 -8.04 14.52 8.89
N VAL A 79 -6.94 14.21 8.21
CA VAL A 79 -5.63 14.78 8.54
C VAL A 79 -5.58 16.29 8.29
N MET A 80 -6.19 16.79 7.21
CA MET A 80 -6.26 18.24 6.93
C MET A 80 -7.03 19.01 8.01
N ASP A 81 -8.01 18.38 8.65
CA ASP A 81 -8.76 18.95 9.77
C ASP A 81 -8.07 18.75 11.14
N GLY A 82 -6.85 18.19 11.17
CA GLY A 82 -6.13 17.90 12.41
C GLY A 82 -6.69 16.72 13.20
N LEU A 83 -7.48 15.84 12.56
CA LEU A 83 -8.04 14.62 13.16
C LEU A 83 -7.17 13.40 12.84
N MET A 84 -7.44 12.30 13.56
CA MET A 84 -6.81 11.01 13.23
C MET A 84 -7.20 10.55 11.81
N PRO A 85 -6.30 9.88 11.07
CA PRO A 85 -6.49 9.54 9.66
C PRO A 85 -7.85 8.92 9.31
N PHE A 86 -8.37 7.99 10.11
CA PHE A 86 -9.63 7.31 9.83
C PHE A 86 -10.85 7.94 10.52
N GLU A 87 -10.73 9.08 11.20
CA GLU A 87 -11.82 9.68 12.00
C GLU A 87 -13.08 9.99 11.17
N ARG A 88 -12.90 10.49 9.93
CA ARG A 88 -14.01 10.75 8.99
C ARG A 88 -14.30 9.59 8.05
N CYS A 89 -13.55 8.51 8.18
CA CYS A 89 -13.77 7.28 7.44
C CYS A 89 -14.80 6.46 8.18
N GLY A 90 -15.89 6.09 7.51
CA GLY A 90 -16.70 4.98 8.00
C GLY A 90 -16.06 3.65 7.59
N GLY A 91 -16.66 2.55 8.04
CA GLY A 91 -16.19 1.21 7.72
C GLY A 91 -15.91 0.40 8.97
N GLY A 92 -15.31 -0.77 8.77
CA GLY A 92 -14.84 -1.60 9.87
C GLY A 92 -13.37 -1.33 10.23
N PRO A 93 -12.81 -2.09 11.17
CA PRO A 93 -11.50 -1.79 11.75
C PRO A 93 -10.31 -2.25 10.89
N VAL A 94 -10.54 -2.74 9.67
CA VAL A 94 -9.51 -3.22 8.77
C VAL A 94 -9.54 -2.45 7.45
N TYR A 95 -8.41 -1.88 7.05
CA TYR A 95 -8.24 -1.06 5.85
C TYR A 95 -7.20 -1.68 4.93
N THR A 96 -7.67 -2.36 3.87
CA THR A 96 -6.81 -3.19 3.00
C THR A 96 -6.37 -2.52 1.71
N GLN A 97 -6.98 -1.39 1.33
CA GLN A 97 -6.48 -0.49 0.29
C GLN A 97 -6.92 0.93 0.61
N ILE A 98 -5.96 1.84 0.81
CA ILE A 98 -6.27 3.22 1.21
C ILE A 98 -5.98 4.25 0.12
N ASP A 99 -5.44 3.83 -1.01
CA ASP A 99 -5.33 4.66 -2.21
C ASP A 99 -6.65 4.74 -2.99
N GLY A 100 -6.74 5.73 -3.86
CA GLY A 100 -7.86 5.84 -4.78
C GLY A 100 -8.01 7.22 -5.39
N HIS A 101 -9.13 7.40 -6.08
CA HIS A 101 -9.49 8.67 -6.66
C HIS A 101 -9.89 9.68 -5.59
N TRP A 102 -9.34 10.89 -5.69
CA TRP A 102 -9.78 12.03 -4.90
C TRP A 102 -10.96 12.74 -5.61
N ARG A 103 -12.10 12.97 -4.92
CA ARG A 103 -13.29 13.61 -5.53
C ARG A 103 -12.99 15.00 -6.05
N GLY A 104 -13.50 15.30 -7.25
CA GLY A 104 -13.30 16.59 -7.91
C GLY A 104 -11.94 16.74 -8.59
N THR A 105 -11.07 15.71 -8.57
CA THR A 105 -9.85 15.69 -9.38
C THR A 105 -9.76 14.42 -10.22
N MET A 106 -8.92 14.46 -11.25
CA MET A 106 -8.52 13.27 -12.00
C MET A 106 -7.31 12.55 -11.38
N HIS A 107 -6.83 13.00 -10.22
CA HIS A 107 -5.58 12.51 -9.61
C HIS A 107 -5.89 11.40 -8.61
N HIS A 108 -5.06 10.35 -8.62
CA HIS A 108 -5.03 9.39 -7.52
C HIS A 108 -4.31 10.02 -6.35
N TYR A 109 -4.69 9.63 -5.14
CA TYR A 109 -4.00 9.99 -3.92
C TYR A 109 -3.62 8.72 -3.17
N PHE A 110 -2.44 8.73 -2.56
CA PHE A 110 -1.81 7.57 -1.92
C PHE A 110 -1.47 7.92 -0.47
N PRO A 111 -2.43 7.90 0.46
CA PRO A 111 -2.16 8.22 1.86
C PRO A 111 -1.05 7.38 2.49
N GLN A 112 -0.89 6.11 2.06
CA GLN A 112 0.19 5.25 2.53
C GLN A 112 1.59 5.80 2.19
N VAL A 113 1.70 6.68 1.19
CA VAL A 113 2.92 7.41 0.85
C VAL A 113 2.90 8.78 1.51
N GLU A 114 1.90 9.60 1.17
CA GLU A 114 1.92 11.04 1.49
C GLU A 114 1.70 11.32 2.98
N LEU A 115 1.01 10.42 3.69
CA LEU A 115 0.60 10.58 5.09
C LEU A 115 1.12 9.44 5.98
N LEU A 116 2.20 8.77 5.57
CA LEU A 116 2.75 7.62 6.31
C LEU A 116 3.04 7.96 7.78
N ASP A 117 3.67 9.09 8.06
CA ASP A 117 3.98 9.52 9.43
C ASP A 117 2.71 9.75 10.25
N ALA A 118 1.70 10.38 9.67
CA ALA A 118 0.41 10.57 10.34
C ALA A 118 -0.29 9.22 10.60
N LEU A 119 -0.24 8.29 9.66
CA LEU A 119 -0.79 6.94 9.81
C LEU A 119 -0.08 6.17 10.94
N ALA A 120 1.25 6.19 10.97
CA ALA A 120 2.05 5.48 11.96
C ALA A 120 1.90 6.06 13.38
N ASN A 121 1.86 7.40 13.49
CA ASN A 121 1.87 8.10 14.78
C ASN A 121 0.49 8.30 15.40
N SER A 122 -0.61 8.19 14.63
CA SER A 122 -1.96 8.44 15.17
C SER A 122 -2.58 7.24 15.91
N TYR A 123 -1.98 6.05 15.78
CA TYR A 123 -2.57 4.81 16.30
C TYR A 123 -1.55 3.95 17.02
N ASP A 124 -1.28 4.22 18.29
CA ASP A 124 -0.25 3.54 19.09
C ASP A 124 -0.31 2.01 19.04
N ASN A 125 -1.52 1.46 18.89
CA ASN A 125 -1.76 0.01 18.84
C ASN A 125 -2.21 -0.48 17.46
N ALA A 126 -2.09 0.27 16.36
CA ALA A 126 -2.45 -0.28 15.04
C ALA A 126 -1.47 -1.39 14.63
N THR A 127 -1.99 -2.46 14.02
CA THR A 127 -1.19 -3.39 13.22
C THR A 127 -1.12 -2.88 11.78
N PHE A 128 0.08 -2.75 11.24
CA PHE A 128 0.31 -2.46 9.83
C PHE A 128 0.68 -3.72 9.09
N VAL A 129 0.15 -3.86 7.88
CA VAL A 129 0.53 -4.93 6.95
C VAL A 129 1.24 -4.28 5.78
N LEU A 130 2.36 -4.83 5.34
CA LEU A 130 3.08 -4.34 4.15
C LEU A 130 3.15 -5.43 3.10
N THR A 131 2.11 -5.50 2.26
CA THR A 131 2.14 -6.38 1.08
C THR A 131 3.04 -5.81 -0.01
N PHE A 132 3.93 -6.63 -0.55
CA PHE A 132 4.68 -6.37 -1.77
C PHE A 132 4.82 -7.66 -2.59
N ARG A 133 5.28 -7.52 -3.83
CA ARG A 133 5.57 -8.60 -4.77
C ARG A 133 6.70 -8.16 -5.69
N ASP A 134 7.20 -9.08 -6.53
CA ASP A 134 8.14 -8.77 -7.61
C ASP A 134 7.78 -7.45 -8.32
N ALA A 135 8.74 -6.52 -8.36
CA ALA A 135 8.53 -5.17 -8.88
C ALA A 135 8.16 -5.17 -10.36
N GLY A 136 8.78 -6.07 -11.15
CA GLY A 136 8.48 -6.20 -12.58
C GLY A 136 7.05 -6.66 -12.84
N ASP A 137 6.58 -7.67 -12.11
CA ASP A 137 5.20 -8.14 -12.12
C ASP A 137 4.20 -7.07 -11.65
N TRP A 138 4.55 -6.34 -10.59
CA TRP A 138 3.73 -5.25 -10.09
C TRP A 138 3.57 -4.17 -11.15
N TYR A 139 4.67 -3.70 -11.75
CA TYR A 139 4.64 -2.73 -12.84
C TYR A 139 3.80 -3.24 -14.03
N ARG A 140 3.97 -4.49 -14.45
CA ARG A 140 3.12 -5.13 -15.48
C ARG A 140 1.64 -5.11 -15.09
N SER A 141 1.30 -5.31 -13.81
CA SER A 141 -0.08 -5.24 -13.33
C SER A 141 -0.65 -3.82 -13.41
N LEU A 142 0.17 -2.81 -13.07
CA LEU A 142 -0.21 -1.40 -13.15
C LEU A 142 -0.47 -0.95 -14.58
N THR A 143 0.41 -1.33 -15.52
CA THR A 143 0.33 -0.95 -16.94
C THR A 143 -0.85 -1.61 -17.66
N ASN A 144 -1.16 -2.86 -17.33
CA ASN A 144 -2.28 -3.59 -17.92
C ASN A 144 -3.64 -3.22 -17.33
N TRP A 145 -3.69 -2.65 -16.12
CA TRP A 145 -4.97 -2.29 -15.49
C TRP A 145 -5.51 -0.95 -15.99
N LYS A 146 -6.51 -1.00 -16.88
CA LYS A 146 -7.26 0.14 -17.41
C LYS A 146 -8.74 0.01 -17.03
N PRO A 147 -9.27 0.81 -16.10
CA PRO A 147 -10.71 0.77 -15.79
C PRO A 147 -11.50 1.24 -17.02
N ASN A 148 -12.67 0.63 -17.26
CA ASN A 148 -13.46 0.80 -18.50
C ASN A 148 -13.79 2.25 -18.90
N THR A 149 -13.66 3.21 -17.98
CA THR A 149 -13.94 4.64 -18.19
C THR A 149 -12.68 5.49 -18.41
N ASN A 150 -11.47 4.92 -18.26
CA ASN A 150 -10.20 5.64 -18.36
C ASN A 150 -9.27 4.95 -19.35
N ARG A 151 -8.82 5.67 -20.38
CA ARG A 151 -7.84 5.15 -21.36
C ARG A 151 -6.45 4.95 -20.76
N ARG A 152 -6.20 5.48 -19.56
CA ARG A 152 -4.90 5.42 -18.88
C ARG A 152 -4.83 4.23 -17.91
N SER A 153 -3.69 3.57 -17.94
CA SER A 153 -3.23 2.57 -16.98
C SER A 153 -3.12 3.13 -15.57
N LEU A 154 -2.94 2.28 -14.56
CA LEU A 154 -2.64 2.76 -13.20
C LEU A 154 -1.27 3.43 -13.13
N ALA A 155 -0.30 2.90 -13.86
CA ALA A 155 1.06 3.46 -13.91
C ALA A 155 1.03 4.93 -14.38
N GLU A 156 0.38 5.21 -15.51
CA GLU A 156 0.22 6.58 -16.02
C GLU A 156 -0.52 7.50 -15.02
N ARG A 157 -1.47 6.95 -14.26
CA ARG A 157 -2.20 7.71 -13.25
C ARG A 157 -1.34 8.02 -12.02
N MET A 158 -0.46 7.10 -11.61
CA MET A 158 0.51 7.33 -10.53
C MET A 158 1.51 8.42 -10.93
N VAL A 159 2.08 8.34 -12.14
CA VAL A 159 2.99 9.38 -12.66
C VAL A 159 2.29 10.75 -12.66
N ARG A 160 1.06 10.82 -13.18
CA ARG A 160 0.29 12.08 -13.21
C ARG A 160 -0.17 12.56 -11.83
N ALA A 161 -0.23 11.67 -10.84
CA ALA A 161 -0.53 12.05 -9.46
C ALA A 161 0.66 12.72 -8.76
N ASN A 162 1.86 12.70 -9.37
CA ASN A 162 3.08 13.23 -8.78
C ASN A 162 3.32 12.66 -7.37
N VAL A 163 3.19 11.33 -7.25
CA VAL A 163 3.37 10.61 -5.98
C VAL A 163 4.78 10.84 -5.45
N THR A 164 4.90 11.23 -4.18
CA THR A 164 6.19 11.55 -3.57
C THR A 164 7.16 10.38 -3.70
N GLY A 165 8.34 10.64 -4.26
CA GLY A 165 9.40 9.65 -4.45
C GLY A 165 9.25 8.76 -5.69
N LEU A 166 8.17 8.88 -6.47
CA LEU A 166 8.11 8.32 -7.82
C LEU A 166 8.75 9.32 -8.77
N ALA A 167 10.04 9.13 -9.04
CA ALA A 167 10.80 10.01 -9.91
C ALA A 167 10.22 10.00 -11.32
N VAL A 168 9.87 11.19 -11.81
CA VAL A 168 9.62 11.44 -13.23
C VAL A 168 10.80 12.28 -13.67
N ASP A 169 11.95 11.65 -13.90
CA ASP A 169 13.18 12.40 -14.18
C ASP A 169 12.95 13.31 -15.39
N GLY A 170 12.94 14.62 -15.14
CA GLY A 170 12.78 15.69 -16.14
C GLY A 170 14.05 15.90 -16.96
N GLY A 171 14.60 14.84 -17.55
CA GLY A 171 15.77 14.89 -18.42
C GLY A 171 15.74 13.75 -19.43
N ASP A 172 15.37 14.08 -20.67
CA ASP A 172 15.49 13.30 -21.92
C ASP A 172 14.97 11.83 -21.95
N ARG A 173 14.45 11.31 -20.83
CA ARG A 173 13.77 10.02 -20.72
C ARG A 173 12.35 10.27 -20.23
N GLU A 174 11.37 9.71 -20.91
CA GLU A 174 9.99 9.68 -20.41
C GLU A 174 9.98 8.89 -19.09
N GLY A 175 9.91 9.59 -17.95
CA GLY A 175 9.81 8.97 -16.63
C GLY A 175 8.53 8.14 -16.46
N GLY A 176 8.55 7.21 -15.50
CA GLY A 176 7.48 6.24 -15.28
C GLY A 176 7.74 4.87 -15.90
N GLY A 177 9.01 4.55 -16.18
CA GLY A 177 9.42 3.24 -16.65
C GLY A 177 9.49 2.19 -15.52
N PRO A 178 9.74 0.91 -15.86
CA PRO A 178 9.78 -0.17 -14.87
C PRO A 178 10.81 0.07 -13.75
N ARG A 179 11.98 0.64 -14.06
CA ARG A 179 13.01 0.97 -13.07
C ARG A 179 12.56 2.05 -12.09
N ASP A 180 11.87 3.09 -12.57
CA ASP A 180 11.37 4.18 -11.71
C ASP A 180 10.37 3.64 -10.68
N PHE A 181 9.52 2.70 -11.10
CA PHE A 181 8.57 2.02 -10.22
C PHE A 181 9.23 1.05 -9.24
N GLU A 182 10.24 0.30 -9.68
CA GLU A 182 11.03 -0.57 -8.81
C GLU A 182 11.75 0.25 -7.73
N ASP A 183 12.46 1.30 -8.12
CA ASP A 183 13.15 2.21 -7.22
C ASP A 183 12.18 2.90 -6.24
N PHE A 184 11.03 3.36 -6.74
CA PHE A 184 9.96 3.92 -5.92
C PHE A 184 9.45 2.91 -4.89
N LEU A 185 9.15 1.68 -5.32
CA LEU A 185 8.66 0.64 -4.42
C LEU A 185 9.69 0.30 -3.36
N CYS A 186 10.97 0.17 -3.73
CA CYS A 186 12.05 -0.05 -2.78
C CYS A 186 12.13 1.05 -1.73
N ARG A 187 12.11 2.32 -2.16
CA ARG A 187 12.13 3.47 -1.24
C ARG A 187 10.93 3.47 -0.32
N HIS A 188 9.74 3.17 -0.84
CA HIS A 188 8.53 3.07 -0.04
C HIS A 188 8.63 1.97 1.03
N VAL A 189 9.04 0.77 0.66
CA VAL A 189 9.21 -0.35 1.60
C VAL A 189 10.23 -0.03 2.68
N THR A 190 11.38 0.55 2.29
CA THR A 190 12.40 1.00 3.25
C THR A 190 11.83 2.04 4.20
N ARG A 191 11.14 3.07 3.70
CA ARG A 191 10.56 4.12 4.54
C ARG A 191 9.50 3.58 5.51
N VAL A 192 8.62 2.69 5.05
CA VAL A 192 7.64 2.03 5.96
C VAL A 192 8.35 1.30 7.09
N ARG A 193 9.44 0.60 6.77
CA ARG A 193 10.24 -0.15 7.75
C ARG A 193 11.03 0.72 8.73
N GLU A 194 11.29 1.97 8.38
CA GLU A 194 11.94 2.97 9.23
C GLU A 194 10.93 3.69 10.14
N VAL A 195 9.74 4.01 9.61
CA VAL A 195 8.72 4.80 10.31
C VAL A 195 7.86 3.92 11.22
N VAL A 196 7.49 2.70 10.78
CA VAL A 196 6.58 1.83 11.55
C VAL A 196 7.39 0.96 12.51
N PRO A 197 7.06 0.94 13.82
CA PRO A 197 7.69 0.06 14.79
C PRO A 197 7.62 -1.40 14.35
N ARG A 198 8.72 -2.13 14.55
CA ARG A 198 8.88 -3.49 14.03
C ARG A 198 7.85 -4.48 14.59
N ASP A 199 7.42 -4.29 15.82
CA ASP A 199 6.40 -5.09 16.51
C ASP A 199 4.97 -4.76 16.07
N ARG A 200 4.80 -3.75 15.22
CA ARG A 200 3.52 -3.34 14.62
C ARG A 200 3.48 -3.57 13.11
N LEU A 201 4.50 -4.15 12.49
CA LEU A 201 4.61 -4.32 11.03
C LEU A 201 4.69 -5.79 10.63
N GLU A 202 3.66 -6.24 9.92
CA GLU A 202 3.45 -7.59 9.39
C GLU A 202 3.79 -7.71 7.90
#